data_AF-A0A6N9SLG5-F1
#
_entry.id   AF-A0A6N9SLG5-F1
#
_cell.length_a   1.000
_cell.length_b   1.000
_cell.length_c   1.000
_cell.angle_alpha   90.00
_cell.angle_beta   90.00
_cell.angle_gamma   90.00
#
_symmetry.space_group_name_H-M   'P 1'
#
loop_
_entity.id
_entity.type
_entity.pdbx_description
1 polymer ?
#
loop_
_entity_poly.entity_id
_entity_poly.type
_entity_poly.pdbx_seq_one_letter_code
_entity_poly.pdbx_strand_id
1 'polypeptide(L)' 'MFPSFNVPFAVFAILALNITVFAIALQMNLLIIDSDTAKVIAWACAVGMWHMAWRFRHPRH' A
#
# COMPACT_ATOMS: atom_id res chain seq x y z
N MET A 1 -5.72 0.38 -29.00
CA MET A 1 -6.17 1.38 -28.01
C MET A 1 -5.33 1.18 -26.76
N PHE A 2 -4.31 2.01 -26.52
CA PHE A 2 -3.55 1.92 -25.28
C PHE A 2 -4.51 2.25 -24.12
N PRO A 3 -4.60 1.42 -23.07
CA PRO A 3 -5.42 1.76 -21.92
C PRO A 3 -4.91 3.09 -21.37
N SER A 4 -5.80 4.06 -21.22
CA SER A 4 -5.48 5.37 -20.64
C SER A 4 -4.77 5.13 -19.31
N PHE A 5 -3.52 5.58 -19.22
CA PHE A 5 -2.73 5.42 -18.00
C PHE A 5 -3.43 6.13 -16.85
N ASN A 6 -3.93 5.35 -15.90
CA ASN A 6 -4.65 5.88 -14.75
C ASN A 6 -3.63 6.33 -13.70
N VAL A 7 -3.21 7.60 -13.83
CA VAL A 7 -2.21 8.23 -12.94
C VAL A 7 -2.59 8.07 -11.46
N PRO A 8 -3.85 8.31 -11.03
CA PRO A 8 -4.25 8.06 -9.64
C PRO A 8 -4.00 6.61 -9.19
N PHE A 9 -4.42 5.62 -9.98
CA PHE A 9 -4.15 4.22 -9.69
C PHE A 9 -2.65 3.95 -9.51
N ALA A 10 -1.82 4.44 -10.43
CA ALA A 10 -0.37 4.23 -10.36
C ALA A 10 0.23 4.82 -9.09
N VAL A 11 -0.16 6.04 -8.69
CA VAL A 11 0.31 6.68 -7.46
C VAL A 11 -0.06 5.87 -6.22
N PHE A 12 -1.33 5.48 -6.09
CA PHE A 12 -1.78 4.68 -4.94
C PHE A 12 -1.15 3.28 -4.92
N ALA A 13 -0.95 2.65 -6.07
CA ALA A 13 -0.29 1.36 -6.17
C ALA A 13 1.19 1.43 -5.76
N ILE A 14 1.93 2.46 -6.19
CA ILE A 14 3.32 2.67 -5.78
C ILE A 14 3.40 2.92 -4.28
N LEU A 15 2.54 3.78 -3.73
CA LEU A 15 2.48 4.03 -2.28
C LEU A 15 2.15 2.76 -1.50
N ALA A 16 1.13 2.01 -1.93
CA ALA A 16 0.74 0.75 -1.31
C ALA A 16 1.88 -0.25 -1.30
N LEU A 17 2.63 -0.36 -2.40
CA LEU A 17 3.75 -1.29 -2.53
C LEU A 17 4.91 -0.90 -1.61
N ASN A 18 5.28 0.39 -1.53
CA ASN A 18 6.30 0.87 -0.60
C ASN A 18 5.93 0.60 0.86
N ILE A 19 4.67 0.87 1.24
CA ILE A 19 4.19 0.59 2.61
C ILE A 19 4.15 -0.91 2.88
N THR A 20 3.85 -1.74 1.89
CA THR A 20 3.87 -3.21 2.02
C THR A 20 5.30 -3.70 2.29
N VAL A 21 6.29 -3.19 1.54
CA VAL A 21 7.71 -3.53 1.79
C VAL A 21 8.14 -3.09 3.18
N PHE A 22 7.75 -1.89 3.61
CA PHE A 22 8.00 -1.40 4.96
C PHE A 22 7.36 -2.29 6.03
N ALA A 23 6.09 -2.70 5.85
CA ALA A 23 5.38 -3.58 6.78
C ALA A 23 6.05 -4.96 6.86
N ILE A 24 6.54 -5.50 5.75
CA ILE A 24 7.31 -6.75 5.72
C ILE A 24 8.63 -6.59 6.48
N ALA A 25 9.36 -5.48 6.27
CA ALA A 25 10.60 -5.20 6.98
C ALA A 25 10.37 -5.08 8.51
N LEU A 26 9.27 -4.46 8.93
CA LEU A 26 8.86 -4.41 10.35
C LEU A 26 8.50 -5.81 10.87
N GLN A 27 7.76 -6.61 10.09
CA GLN A 27 7.35 -7.96 10.49
C GLN A 27 8.55 -8.90 10.67
N MET A 28 9.57 -8.76 9.82
CA MET A 28 10.81 -9.53 9.86
C MET A 28 11.84 -8.99 10.86
N ASN A 29 11.49 -7.95 11.62
CA ASN A 29 12.38 -7.27 12.57
C ASN A 29 13.70 -6.80 11.92
N LEU A 30 13.64 -6.35 10.66
CA LEU A 30 14.78 -5.79 9.92
C LEU A 30 15.01 -4.29 10.22
N LEU A 31 14.15 -3.71 11.06
CA LEU A 31 14.17 -2.30 11.45
C LEU A 31 14.42 -2.20 12.95
N ILE A 32 14.90 -1.05 13.40
CA ILE A 32 15.16 -0.77 14.83
C ILE A 32 13.84 -0.75 15.66
N ILE A 33 12.71 -0.61 14.98
CA ILE A 33 11.38 -0.54 15.60
C ILE A 33 10.87 -1.95 15.88
N ASP A 34 10.86 -2.37 17.14
CA ASP A 34 10.22 -3.62 17.59
C ASP A 34 8.97 -3.32 18.43
N SER A 35 7.86 -3.06 17.75
CA SER A 35 6.58 -2.80 18.39
C SER A 35 5.47 -3.50 17.61
N ASP A 36 4.70 -4.34 18.30
CA ASP A 36 3.58 -5.05 17.68
C ASP A 36 2.48 -4.07 17.22
N THR A 37 2.28 -2.97 17.96
CA THR A 37 1.38 -1.90 17.55
C THR A 37 1.84 -1.27 16.23
N ALA A 38 3.15 -1.04 16.05
CA ALA A 38 3.68 -0.50 14.80
C ALA A 38 3.50 -1.46 13.62
N LYS A 39 3.67 -2.78 13.85
CA LYS A 39 3.41 -3.82 12.85
C LYS A 39 1.94 -3.79 12.40
N VAL A 40 0.99 -3.73 13.34
CA VAL A 40 -0.45 -3.67 13.03
C VAL A 40 -0.80 -2.41 12.25
N ILE A 41 -0.31 -1.25 12.66
CA ILE A 41 -0.58 0.02 11.97
C ILE A 41 -0.02 0.01 10.55
N ALA A 42 1.20 -0.51 10.35
CA ALA A 42 1.82 -0.58 9.03
C ALA A 42 1.00 -1.45 8.06
N TRP A 43 0.52 -2.61 8.52
CA TRP A 43 -0.36 -3.46 7.73
C TRP A 43 -1.73 -2.81 7.45
N ALA A 44 -2.34 -2.13 8.43
CA ALA A 44 -3.59 -1.40 8.22
C ALA A 44 -3.43 -0.31 7.14
N CYS A 45 -2.33 0.44 7.16
CA CYS A 45 -1.99 1.41 6.13
C CYS A 45 -1.77 0.78 4.76
N ALA A 46 -1.09 -0.37 4.68
CA ALA A 46 -0.88 -1.10 3.42
C ALA A 46 -2.23 -1.50 2.79
N VAL A 47 -3.13 -2.09 3.59
CA VAL A 47 -4.48 -2.49 3.14
C VAL A 47 -5.28 -1.27 2.67
N GLY A 48 -5.24 -0.16 3.42
CA GLY A 48 -5.94 1.07 3.06
C GLY A 48 -5.49 1.64 1.71
N MET A 49 -4.19 1.64 1.45
CA MET A 49 -3.64 2.13 0.18
C MET A 49 -3.96 1.20 -0.99
N TRP A 50 -3.92 -0.12 -0.80
CA TRP A 50 -4.36 -1.08 -1.82
C TRP A 50 -5.86 -0.94 -2.14
N HIS A 51 -6.70 -0.69 -1.13
CA HIS A 51 -8.11 -0.41 -1.35
C HIS A 51 -8.33 0.87 -2.18
N MET A 52 -7.56 1.93 -1.92
CA MET A 52 -7.61 3.15 -2.75
C MET A 52 -7.15 2.87 -4.18
N ALA A 53 -6.03 2.16 -4.36
CA ALA A 53 -5.56 1.76 -5.69
C ALA A 53 -6.64 0.97 -6.44
N TRP A 54 -7.31 0.02 -5.77
CA TRP A 54 -8.40 -0.74 -6.37
C TRP A 54 -9.59 0.14 -6.80
N ARG A 55 -9.98 1.13 -6.00
CA ARG A 55 -11.02 2.10 -6.35
C ARG A 55 -10.68 2.91 -7.59
N PHE A 56 -9.45 3.37 -7.73
CA PHE A 56 -9.03 4.10 -8.93
C PHE A 56 -8.87 3.19 -10.15
N ARG A 57 -8.56 1.90 -9.96
CA ARG A 57 -8.54 0.90 -11.04
C ARG A 57 -9.93 0.59 -11.57
N HIS A 58 -10.93 0.50 -10.70
CA HIS A 58 -12.33 0.26 -11.05
C HIS A 58 -13.21 1.39 -10.50
N PRO A 59 -13.18 2.58 -11.13
CA PRO A 59 -14.10 3.64 -10.75
C PRO A 59 -15.52 3.13 -10.96
N ARG A 60 -16.28 2.95 -9.87
CA ARG A 60 -17.71 2.68 -9.98
C ARG A 60 -18.35 3.96 -10.55
N HIS A 61 -18.88 3.85 -11.76
CA HIS A 61 -19.80 4.83 -12.34
C HIS A 61 -21.04 4.98 -11.47
#